data_AF-A0A1V5RY08-F1
#
_entry.id   AF-A0A1V5RY08-F1
#
_cell.length_a   1.000
_cell.length_b   1.000
_cell.length_c   1.000
_cell.angle_alpha   90.00
_cell.angle_beta   90.00
_cell.angle_gamma   90.00
#
_symmetry.space_group_name_H-M   'P 1'
#
loop_
_entity.id
_entity.type
_entity.pdbx_description
1 polymer ?
#
loop_
_entity_poly.entity_id
_entity_poly.type
_entity_poly.pdbx_seq_one_letter_code
_entity_poly.pdbx_strand_id
1 'polypeptide(L)'
;MFNPHPVYPHPTGKTHDYVDDYLLQLILIDTVALRDPRRGPVAERIIEQAIPARQYDLVMARYDELTDDSDDETYLLERCFRLAAGRNGHWKGALLAQLRCVIAADGEIDAAGMNELTDLAEAIDATKGLRTLLKLPLY
;
A
#
# COMPACT_ATOMS: atom_id res chain seq x y z
N MET A 1 28.54 -40.91 -15.12
CA MET A 1 28.47 -39.45 -15.30
C MET A 1 27.19 -39.13 -16.03
N PHE A 2 26.20 -38.54 -15.36
CA PHE A 2 25.23 -37.57 -15.89
C PHE A 2 24.34 -37.19 -14.70
N ASN A 3 24.58 -35.99 -14.16
CA ASN A 3 23.73 -35.37 -13.14
C ASN A 3 22.39 -35.03 -13.79
N PRO A 4 21.24 -35.45 -13.25
CA PRO A 4 19.98 -34.86 -13.62
C PRO A 4 19.94 -33.44 -13.03
N HIS A 5 19.77 -32.44 -13.89
CA HIS A 5 19.49 -31.07 -13.47
C HIS A 5 18.32 -31.06 -12.47
N PRO A 6 18.41 -30.29 -11.37
CA PRO A 6 17.22 -30.06 -10.56
C PRO A 6 16.25 -29.21 -11.39
N VAL A 7 15.10 -29.81 -11.71
CA VAL A 7 13.91 -29.07 -12.11
C VAL A 7 13.56 -28.19 -10.92
N TYR A 8 13.92 -26.90 -10.98
CA TYR A 8 13.46 -25.93 -10.01
C TYR A 8 11.92 -25.92 -10.05
N PRO A 9 11.24 -26.13 -8.92
CA PRO A 9 9.80 -25.90 -8.89
C PRO A 9 9.58 -24.43 -9.19
N HIS A 10 8.89 -24.15 -10.30
CA HIS A 10 8.32 -22.82 -10.56
C HIS A 10 7.60 -22.36 -9.29
N PRO A 11 7.92 -21.19 -8.73
CA PRO A 11 7.19 -20.68 -7.59
C PRO A 11 5.78 -20.39 -8.07
N THR A 12 4.86 -21.18 -7.55
CA THR A 12 3.41 -20.99 -7.64
C THR A 12 3.08 -19.51 -7.45
N GLY A 13 2.32 -18.91 -8.37
CA GLY A 13 2.06 -17.46 -8.47
C GLY A 13 1.57 -16.74 -7.19
N LYS A 14 1.22 -17.49 -6.14
CA LYS A 14 0.82 -16.95 -4.83
C LYS A 14 1.88 -16.06 -4.19
N THR A 15 3.17 -16.37 -4.29
CA THR A 15 4.22 -15.56 -3.62
C THR A 15 4.47 -14.22 -4.32
N HIS A 16 4.28 -14.18 -5.64
CA HIS A 16 4.46 -12.95 -6.43
C HIS A 16 3.34 -11.95 -6.13
N ASP A 17 2.10 -12.44 -6.02
CA ASP A 17 0.94 -11.61 -5.68
C ASP A 17 1.09 -10.88 -4.34
N TYR A 18 1.68 -11.54 -3.33
CA TYR A 18 1.89 -10.91 -2.01
C TYR A 18 2.98 -9.84 -2.02
N VAL A 19 4.09 -10.08 -2.74
CA VAL A 19 5.15 -9.06 -2.87
C VAL A 19 4.61 -7.83 -3.59
N ASP A 20 3.83 -8.03 -4.64
CA ASP A 20 3.19 -6.94 -5.39
C ASP A 20 2.15 -6.19 -4.54
N ASP A 21 1.42 -6.89 -3.65
CA ASP A 21 0.49 -6.26 -2.70
C ASP A 21 1.22 -5.38 -1.66
N TYR A 22 2.33 -5.85 -1.09
CA TYR A 22 3.11 -5.09 -0.12
C TYR A 22 3.80 -3.88 -0.75
N LEU A 23 4.34 -4.07 -1.96
CA LEU A 23 4.94 -3.00 -2.74
C LEU A 23 3.91 -1.92 -3.07
N LEU A 24 2.71 -2.33 -3.48
CA LEU A 24 1.60 -1.41 -3.75
C LEU A 24 1.15 -0.66 -2.49
N GLN A 25 1.04 -1.34 -1.35
CA GLN A 25 0.72 -0.69 -0.06
C GLN A 25 1.79 0.34 0.33
N LEU A 26 3.06 -0.04 0.22
CA LEU A 26 4.20 0.80 0.55
C LEU A 26 4.18 2.09 -0.26
N ILE A 27 4.08 2.00 -1.60
CA ILE A 27 4.06 3.17 -2.48
C ILE A 27 2.92 4.13 -2.09
N LEU A 28 1.72 3.61 -1.85
CA LEU A 28 0.55 4.44 -1.53
C LEU A 28 0.66 5.09 -0.14
N ILE A 29 1.18 4.37 0.86
CA ILE A 29 1.41 4.90 2.21
C ILE A 29 2.47 5.99 2.19
N ASP A 30 3.59 5.72 1.52
CA ASP A 30 4.71 6.65 1.41
C ASP A 30 4.30 7.95 0.70
N THR A 31 3.57 7.85 -0.40
CA THR A 31 3.01 9.01 -1.12
C THR A 31 2.17 9.93 -0.22
N VAL A 32 1.36 9.35 0.68
CA VAL A 32 0.55 10.13 1.62
C VAL A 32 1.40 10.73 2.74
N ALA A 33 2.48 10.05 3.12
CA ALA A 33 3.43 10.53 4.12
C ALA A 33 4.23 11.75 3.62
N LEU A 34 4.59 11.78 2.33
CA LEU A 34 5.35 12.88 1.71
C LEU A 34 4.64 14.24 1.78
N ARG A 35 3.31 14.25 1.98
CA ARG A 35 2.51 15.48 2.07
C ARG A 35 2.70 16.25 3.38
N ASP A 36 3.16 15.58 4.44
CA ASP A 36 3.45 16.22 5.73
C ASP A 36 4.59 15.46 6.44
N PRO A 37 5.73 16.12 6.72
CA PRO A 37 6.88 15.49 7.37
C PRO A 37 6.58 14.77 8.69
N ARG A 38 5.52 15.17 9.42
CA ARG A 38 5.11 14.53 10.68
C ARG A 38 4.58 13.11 10.48
N ARG A 39 4.11 12.79 9.27
CA ARG A 39 3.54 11.50 8.90
C ARG A 39 4.60 10.42 8.68
N GLY A 40 5.83 10.82 8.31
CA GLY A 40 6.94 9.92 8.00
C GLY A 40 7.18 8.83 9.06
N PRO A 41 7.41 9.18 10.33
CA PRO A 41 7.66 8.19 11.40
C PRO A 41 6.49 7.22 11.65
N VAL A 42 5.26 7.62 11.30
CA VAL A 42 4.08 6.75 11.43
C VAL A 42 3.99 5.80 10.24
N ALA A 43 4.24 6.32 9.02
CA ALA A 43 4.29 5.52 7.80
C ALA A 43 5.37 4.44 7.87
N GLU A 44 6.60 4.79 8.28
CA GLU A 44 7.70 3.84 8.46
C GLU A 44 7.31 2.68 9.39
N ARG A 45 6.76 3.01 10.56
CA ARG A 45 6.32 2.01 11.54
C ARG A 45 5.23 1.08 10.99
N ILE A 46 4.28 1.63 10.21
CA ILE A 46 3.22 0.84 9.59
C ILE A 46 3.80 -0.10 8.54
N ILE A 47 4.72 0.38 7.71
CA ILE A 47 5.39 -0.42 6.66
C ILE A 47 6.18 -1.57 7.29
N GLU A 48 6.98 -1.29 8.33
CA GLU A 48 7.75 -2.30 9.08
C GLU A 48 6.85 -3.38 9.71
N GLN A 49 5.65 -3.02 10.16
CA GLN A 49 4.69 -3.97 10.76
C GLN A 49 3.89 -4.74 9.71
N ALA A 50 3.62 -4.13 8.56
CA ALA A 50 2.80 -4.73 7.51
C ALA A 50 3.59 -5.79 6.71
N ILE A 51 4.87 -5.53 6.42
CA ILE A 51 5.68 -6.38 5.56
C ILE A 51 6.37 -7.46 6.40
N PRO A 52 6.19 -8.76 6.08
CA PRO A 52 6.89 -9.83 6.78
C PRO A 52 8.41 -9.70 6.63
N ALA A 53 9.15 -9.88 7.72
CA ALA A 53 10.62 -9.73 7.74
C ALA A 53 11.35 -10.48 6.62
N ARG A 54 10.90 -11.70 6.27
CA ARG A 54 11.47 -12.52 5.17
C ARG A 54 11.28 -11.94 3.76
N GLN A 55 10.39 -10.97 3.61
CA GLN A 55 10.03 -10.31 2.35
C GLN A 55 10.43 -8.83 2.34
N TYR A 56 10.79 -8.27 3.50
CA TYR A 56 11.09 -6.84 3.65
C TYR A 56 12.18 -6.37 2.69
N ASP A 57 13.36 -7.00 2.73
CA ASP A 57 14.49 -6.62 1.86
C ASP A 57 14.14 -6.71 0.37
N LEU A 58 13.33 -7.71 -0.02
CA LEU A 58 12.90 -7.87 -1.41
C LEU A 58 11.91 -6.77 -1.84
N VAL A 59 10.96 -6.40 -0.97
CA VAL A 59 9.99 -5.33 -1.24
C VAL A 59 10.71 -3.99 -1.31
N MET A 60 11.64 -3.71 -0.38
CA MET A 60 12.43 -2.48 -0.39
C MET A 60 13.30 -2.38 -1.64
N ALA A 61 14.01 -3.44 -2.04
CA ALA A 61 14.82 -3.42 -3.25
C ALA A 61 13.99 -3.13 -4.52
N ARG A 62 12.76 -3.67 -4.61
CA ARG A 62 11.85 -3.39 -5.73
C ARG A 62 11.26 -1.98 -5.67
N TYR A 63 11.02 -1.46 -4.47
CA TYR A 63 10.57 -0.09 -4.30
C TYR A 63 11.65 0.87 -4.79
N ASP A 64 12.89 0.69 -4.33
CA ASP A 64 14.03 1.51 -4.75
C ASP A 64 14.21 1.48 -6.28
N GLU A 65 14.18 0.29 -6.90
CA GLU A 65 14.25 0.14 -8.36
C GLU A 65 13.13 0.91 -9.09
N LEU A 66 11.90 0.85 -8.58
CA LEU A 66 10.76 1.53 -9.19
C LEU A 66 10.78 3.05 -9.02
N THR A 67 11.28 3.55 -7.89
CA THR A 67 11.31 4.99 -7.61
C THR A 67 12.55 5.68 -8.16
N ASP A 68 13.66 4.95 -8.35
CA ASP A 68 14.89 5.49 -8.95
C ASP A 68 14.77 5.58 -10.48
N ASP A 69 14.10 4.61 -11.13
CA ASP A 69 13.90 4.58 -12.59
C ASP A 69 12.66 5.37 -13.09
N SER A 70 11.78 5.84 -12.21
CA SER A 70 10.57 6.54 -12.67
C SER A 70 10.84 8.02 -12.95
N ASP A 71 11.17 8.32 -14.20
CA ASP A 71 11.20 9.71 -14.72
C ASP A 71 9.82 10.41 -14.63
N ASP A 72 8.75 9.64 -14.43
CA ASP A 72 7.37 10.13 -14.27
C ASP A 72 6.69 9.48 -13.05
N GLU A 73 6.96 10.05 -11.87
CA GLU A 73 6.31 9.69 -10.60
C GLU A 73 4.78 9.75 -10.69
N THR A 74 4.23 10.68 -11.49
CA THR A 74 2.76 10.84 -11.62
C THR A 74 2.15 9.62 -12.30
N TYR A 75 2.77 9.14 -13.38
CA TYR A 75 2.32 7.92 -14.06
C TYR A 75 2.40 6.67 -13.17
N LEU A 76 3.46 6.55 -12.38
CA LEU A 76 3.62 5.46 -11.40
C LEU A 76 2.46 5.47 -10.39
N LEU A 77 2.14 6.64 -9.83
CA LEU A 77 1.05 6.80 -8.87
C LEU A 77 -0.32 6.49 -9.48
N GLU A 78 -0.62 7.00 -10.68
CA GLU A 78 -1.88 6.68 -11.37
C GLU A 78 -2.04 5.18 -11.60
N ARG A 79 -0.96 4.51 -12.00
CA ARG A 79 -0.95 3.05 -12.14
C ARG A 79 -1.21 2.36 -10.80
N CYS A 80 -0.59 2.81 -9.72
CA CYS A 80 -0.79 2.25 -8.39
C CYS A 80 -2.25 2.39 -7.92
N PHE A 81 -2.86 3.58 -8.06
CA PHE A 81 -4.27 3.78 -7.72
C PHE A 81 -5.20 2.86 -8.54
N ARG A 82 -4.95 2.71 -9.85
CA ARG A 82 -5.71 1.76 -10.69
C ARG A 82 -5.57 0.31 -10.21
N LEU A 83 -4.36 -0.12 -9.85
CA LEU A 83 -4.13 -1.46 -9.32
C LEU A 83 -4.83 -1.65 -7.97
N ALA A 84 -4.78 -0.66 -7.09
CA ALA A 84 -5.45 -0.67 -5.79
C ALA A 84 -6.98 -0.74 -5.94
N ALA A 85 -7.55 -0.04 -6.92
CA ALA A 85 -8.97 -0.12 -7.25
C ALA A 85 -9.40 -1.54 -7.68
N GLY A 86 -8.49 -2.32 -8.29
CA GLY A 86 -8.74 -3.72 -8.65
C GLY A 86 -8.63 -4.72 -7.50
N ARG A 87 -8.15 -4.31 -6.31
CA ARG A 87 -7.96 -5.21 -5.17
C ARG A 87 -9.28 -5.55 -4.45
N ASN A 88 -9.27 -6.61 -3.66
CA ASN A 88 -10.45 -7.01 -2.91
C ASN A 88 -10.75 -6.04 -1.74
N GLY A 89 -12.00 -6.08 -1.25
CA GLY A 89 -12.45 -5.17 -0.19
C GLY A 89 -11.72 -5.32 1.15
N HIS A 90 -11.19 -6.51 1.46
CA HIS A 90 -10.41 -6.73 2.68
C HIS A 90 -9.07 -5.98 2.61
N TRP A 91 -8.35 -6.12 1.50
CA TRP A 91 -7.10 -5.41 1.26
C TRP A 91 -7.32 -3.88 1.26
N LYS A 92 -8.37 -3.40 0.56
CA LYS A 92 -8.72 -1.98 0.52
C LYS A 92 -9.04 -1.43 1.92
N GLY A 93 -9.80 -2.19 2.71
CA GLY A 93 -10.14 -1.80 4.09
C GLY A 93 -8.92 -1.73 5.00
N ALA A 94 -7.99 -2.68 4.87
CA ALA A 94 -6.73 -2.66 5.61
C ALA A 94 -5.87 -1.44 5.23
N LEU A 95 -5.74 -1.15 3.93
CA LEU A 95 -5.02 0.03 3.44
C LEU A 95 -5.66 1.32 3.97
N LEU A 96 -6.99 1.47 3.92
CA LEU A 96 -7.67 2.65 4.45
C LEU A 96 -7.44 2.85 5.96
N ALA A 97 -7.36 1.76 6.73
CA ALA A 97 -7.05 1.84 8.16
C ALA A 97 -5.63 2.35 8.39
N GLN A 98 -4.66 1.87 7.61
CA GLN A 98 -3.28 2.34 7.64
C GLN A 98 -3.17 3.80 7.24
N LEU A 99 -3.78 4.20 6.11
CA LEU A 99 -3.80 5.58 5.63
C LEU A 99 -4.43 6.54 6.65
N ARG A 100 -5.52 6.13 7.31
CA ARG A 100 -6.09 6.91 8.41
C ARG A 100 -5.09 7.13 9.54
N CYS A 101 -4.33 6.10 9.94
CA CYS A 101 -3.31 6.24 10.99
C CYS A 101 -2.19 7.19 10.57
N VAL A 102 -1.77 7.13 9.30
CA VAL A 102 -0.75 8.04 8.74
C VAL A 102 -1.25 9.48 8.72
N ILE A 103 -2.48 9.71 8.24
CA ILE A 103 -3.09 11.04 8.17
C ILE A 103 -3.32 11.62 9.57
N ALA A 104 -3.75 10.78 10.52
CA ALA A 104 -3.95 11.13 11.92
C ALA A 104 -2.64 11.02 12.74
N ALA A 105 -1.50 11.45 12.19
CA ALA A 105 -0.18 11.27 12.81
C ALA A 105 -0.09 11.77 14.26
N ASP A 106 -0.85 12.84 14.59
CA ASP A 106 -0.92 13.44 15.93
C ASP A 106 -2.05 12.84 16.82
N GLY A 107 -2.72 11.78 16.36
CA GLY A 107 -3.71 10.99 17.10
C GLY A 107 -5.17 11.24 16.73
N GLU A 108 -5.51 12.43 16.24
CA GLU A 108 -6.85 12.77 15.75
C GLU A 108 -6.81 13.16 14.27
N ILE A 109 -7.87 12.81 13.54
CA ILE A 109 -8.05 13.19 12.15
C ILE A 109 -8.92 14.45 12.11
N ASP A 110 -8.37 15.53 11.55
CA ASP A 110 -9.10 16.77 11.37
C ASP A 110 -9.96 16.75 10.09
N ALA A 111 -10.66 17.86 9.81
CA ALA A 111 -11.52 17.95 8.63
C ALA A 111 -10.74 17.81 7.31
N ALA A 112 -9.50 18.32 7.25
CA ALA A 112 -8.68 18.24 6.05
C ALA A 112 -8.22 16.80 5.81
N GLY A 113 -7.76 16.11 6.85
CA GLY A 113 -7.41 14.70 6.81
C GLY A 113 -8.61 13.81 6.49
N MET A 114 -9.80 14.14 6.98
CA MET A 114 -11.03 13.40 6.61
C MET A 114 -11.38 13.55 5.13
N ASN A 115 -11.21 14.74 4.56
CA ASN A 115 -11.40 14.95 3.12
C ASN A 115 -10.36 14.17 2.33
N GLU A 116 -9.08 14.26 2.71
CA GLU A 116 -8.01 13.51 2.06
C GLU A 116 -8.25 11.98 2.10
N LEU A 117 -8.67 11.45 3.24
CA LEU A 117 -8.99 10.02 3.38
C LEU A 117 -10.22 9.63 2.53
N THR A 118 -11.16 10.54 2.35
CA THR A 118 -12.34 10.32 1.48
C THR A 118 -11.92 10.29 0.02
N ASP A 119 -11.12 11.25 -0.44
CA ASP A 119 -10.59 11.31 -1.79
C ASP A 119 -9.77 10.04 -2.13
N LEU A 120 -8.92 9.60 -1.19
CA LEU A 120 -8.16 8.36 -1.33
C LEU A 120 -9.08 7.15 -1.45
N ALA A 121 -10.13 7.05 -0.62
CA ALA A 121 -11.08 5.96 -0.70
C ALA A 121 -11.87 5.93 -2.01
N GLU A 122 -12.19 7.09 -2.59
CA GLU A 122 -12.80 7.17 -3.92
C GLU A 122 -11.82 6.71 -5.00
N ALA A 123 -10.56 7.15 -4.94
CA ALA A 123 -9.52 6.79 -5.91
C ALA A 123 -9.26 5.27 -5.99
N ILE A 124 -9.43 4.55 -4.88
CA ILE A 124 -9.27 3.08 -4.82
C ILE A 124 -10.60 2.32 -4.82
N ASP A 125 -11.73 2.94 -5.16
CA ASP A 125 -13.06 2.32 -5.16
C ASP A 125 -13.34 1.56 -3.84
N ALA A 126 -13.17 2.27 -2.72
CA ALA A 126 -13.28 1.74 -1.37
C ALA A 126 -14.23 2.56 -0.48
N THR A 127 -15.09 3.41 -1.06
CA THR A 127 -16.03 4.26 -0.33
C THR A 127 -16.92 3.48 0.64
N LYS A 128 -17.35 2.26 0.27
CA LYS A 128 -18.10 1.36 1.17
C LYS A 128 -17.24 0.92 2.37
N GLY A 129 -15.98 0.58 2.13
CA GLY A 129 -15.02 0.20 3.17
C GLY A 129 -14.72 1.36 4.12
N LEU A 130 -14.59 2.57 3.59
CA LEU A 130 -14.41 3.79 4.38
C LEU A 130 -15.61 4.03 5.33
N ARG A 131 -16.84 3.93 4.83
CA ARG A 131 -18.05 4.08 5.67
C ARG A 131 -18.07 3.05 6.81
N THR A 132 -17.74 1.79 6.52
CA THR A 132 -17.63 0.76 7.56
C THR A 132 -16.56 1.10 8.60
N LEU A 133 -15.38 1.54 8.15
CA LEU A 133 -14.27 1.93 9.02
C LEU A 133 -14.63 3.10 9.95
N LEU A 134 -15.38 4.07 9.44
CA LEU A 134 -15.86 5.22 10.19
C LEU A 134 -17.14 4.94 11.01
N LYS A 135 -17.67 3.71 10.98
CA LYS A 135 -18.95 3.32 11.59
C LYS A 135 -20.13 4.18 11.12
N LEU A 136 -20.10 4.62 9.87
CA LEU A 136 -21.16 5.39 9.22
C LEU A 136 -22.22 4.46 8.62
N PRO A 137 -23.50 4.91 8.52
CA PRO A 137 -24.56 4.13 7.90
C PRO A 137 -24.28 3.80 6.43
N LEU A 138 -24.61 2.56 6.03
CA LEU A 138 -24.57 2.10 4.64
C LEU A 138 -25.95 2.37 4.01
N TYR A 139 -26.03 3.34 3.11
CA TYR A 139 -27.21 3.59 2.27
C TYR A 139 -27.06 2.89 0.92
#